data_AF-A0A382ML24-F1
#
_entry.id   AF-A0A382ML24-F1
#
_cell.length_a   1.000
_cell.length_b   1.000
_cell.length_c   1.000
_cell.angle_alpha   90.00
_cell.angle_beta   90.00
_cell.angle_gamma   90.00
#
_symmetry.space_group_name_H-M   'P 1'
#
loop_
_entity.id
_entity.type
_entity.pdbx_description
1 polymer ?
#
loop_
_entity_poly.entity_id
_entity_poly.type
_entity_poly.pdbx_seq_one_letter_code
_entity_poly.pdbx_strand_id
1 'polypeptide(L)'
;MGRLGNQMFQHAAVKGIARKHGYEYAIPPKDPNTQIDNYGLLDAFEMKGVDHIKYCYNVVPAQERFFHYDQELMDICPDNVNVAGFYQSEKYFEHIED
;
A
#
# COMPACT_ATOMS: atom_id res chain seq x y z
N MET A 1 10.98 -2.37 3.62
CA MET A 1 11.58 -1.80 2.40
C MET A 1 11.20 -0.33 2.33
N GLY A 2 12.18 0.55 2.04
CA GLY A 2 11.99 2.00 1.91
C GLY A 2 11.58 2.70 3.22
N ARG A 3 11.88 4.00 3.31
CA ARG A 3 11.47 4.86 4.44
C ARG A 3 10.14 5.56 4.12
N LEU A 4 9.76 6.60 4.84
CA LEU A 4 8.48 7.31 4.67
C LEU A 4 8.04 7.54 3.22
N GLY A 5 8.94 8.03 2.36
CA GLY A 5 8.64 8.25 0.93
C GLY A 5 8.07 7.02 0.22
N ASN A 6 8.67 5.86 0.45
CA ASN A 6 8.20 4.60 -0.13
C ASN A 6 6.89 4.14 0.51
N GLN A 7 6.73 4.36 1.82
CA GLN A 7 5.48 4.04 2.51
C GLN A 7 4.31 4.84 1.92
N MET A 8 4.52 6.11 1.57
CA MET A 8 3.49 6.92 0.91
C MET A 8 3.08 6.34 -0.46
N PHE A 9 4.04 5.93 -1.30
CA PHE A 9 3.72 5.29 -2.58
C PHE A 9 2.99 3.95 -2.40
N GLN A 10 3.46 3.10 -1.48
CA GLN A 10 2.78 1.84 -1.17
C GLN A 10 1.35 2.07 -0.66
N HIS A 11 1.16 3.05 0.22
CA HIS A 11 -0.15 3.42 0.74
C HIS A 11 -1.10 3.90 -0.36
N ALA A 12 -0.62 4.80 -1.24
CA ALA A 12 -1.41 5.28 -2.38
C ALA A 12 -1.76 4.14 -3.33
N ALA A 13 -0.80 3.26 -3.64
CA ALA A 13 -1.01 2.12 -4.53
C ALA A 13 -2.00 1.09 -3.96
N VAL A 14 -1.90 0.71 -2.68
CA VAL A 14 -2.84 -0.25 -2.08
C VAL A 14 -4.24 0.34 -1.95
N LYS A 15 -4.35 1.62 -1.56
CA LYS A 15 -5.64 2.33 -1.54
C LYS A 15 -6.23 2.34 -2.94
N GLY A 16 -5.42 2.62 -3.95
CA GLY A 16 -5.85 2.63 -5.32
C GLY A 16 -6.39 1.26 -5.77
N ILE A 17 -5.55 0.22 -5.72
CA ILE A 17 -5.96 -1.15 -6.05
C ILE A 17 -7.29 -1.52 -5.36
N ALA A 18 -7.42 -1.23 -4.06
CA ALA A 18 -8.64 -1.51 -3.34
C ALA A 18 -9.86 -0.75 -3.88
N ARG A 19 -9.75 0.56 -4.15
CA ARG A 19 -10.88 1.34 -4.69
C ARG A 19 -11.27 0.94 -6.10
N LYS A 20 -10.31 0.59 -6.97
CA LYS A 20 -10.61 0.07 -8.31
C LYS A 20 -11.42 -1.21 -8.27
N HIS A 21 -11.14 -2.10 -7.32
CA HIS A 21 -11.79 -3.41 -7.21
C HIS A 21 -12.97 -3.46 -6.23
N GLY A 22 -13.26 -2.36 -5.51
CA GLY A 22 -14.29 -2.31 -4.48
C GLY A 22 -13.92 -3.06 -3.20
N TYR A 23 -12.63 -3.25 -2.93
CA TYR A 23 -12.11 -3.85 -1.71
C TYR A 23 -11.95 -2.81 -0.60
N GLU A 24 -11.82 -3.32 0.63
CA GLU A 24 -11.25 -2.57 1.74
C GLU A 24 -9.74 -2.77 1.76
N TYR A 25 -9.00 -1.79 2.28
CA TYR A 25 -7.55 -1.94 2.46
C TYR A 25 -7.13 -1.75 3.92
N ALA A 26 -5.95 -2.29 4.24
CA ALA A 26 -5.35 -2.13 5.55
C ALA A 26 -3.92 -1.62 5.44
N ILE A 27 -3.48 -0.91 6.49
CA ILE A 27 -2.07 -0.65 6.73
C ILE A 27 -1.62 -1.38 8.01
N PRO A 28 -0.35 -1.82 8.10
CA PRO A 28 0.13 -2.47 9.30
C PRO A 28 0.11 -1.51 10.51
N PRO A 29 -0.18 -2.01 11.73
CA PRO A 29 -0.04 -1.22 12.94
C PRO A 29 1.42 -0.82 13.19
N LYS A 30 1.62 0.16 14.08
CA LYS A 30 2.94 0.51 14.58
C LYS A 30 3.54 -0.66 15.38
N ASP A 31 4.74 -1.08 15.01
CA ASP A 31 5.52 -2.11 15.67
C ASP A 31 6.96 -1.62 15.87
N PRO A 32 7.35 -1.29 17.12
CA PRO A 32 8.70 -0.79 17.43
C PRO A 32 9.84 -1.74 17.05
N ASN A 33 9.57 -3.05 16.92
CA ASN A 33 10.62 -4.03 16.61
C ASN A 33 10.97 -4.04 15.12
N THR A 34 10.01 -3.70 14.26
CA THR A 34 10.16 -3.72 12.80
C THR A 34 10.22 -2.32 12.19
N GLN A 35 9.64 -1.32 12.86
CA GLN A 35 9.64 0.09 12.48
C GLN A 35 10.60 0.86 13.38
N ILE A 36 11.90 0.65 13.14
CA ILE A 36 13.01 1.22 13.93
C ILE A 36 13.18 2.73 13.62
N ASP A 37 12.61 3.19 12.50
CA ASP A 37 12.63 4.59 12.09
C ASP A 37 11.55 5.41 12.82
N ASN A 38 11.91 6.54 13.43
CA ASN A 38 10.99 7.41 14.17
C ASN A 38 10.10 8.30 13.27
N TYR A 39 9.78 7.87 12.05
CA TYR A 39 9.05 8.69 11.06
C TYR A 39 8.26 7.86 10.03
N GLY A 40 7.42 6.92 10.48
CA GLY A 40 6.50 6.18 9.61
C GLY A 40 5.26 6.97 9.21
N LEU A 41 4.43 6.40 8.33
CA LEU A 41 3.12 6.97 7.95
C LEU A 41 2.27 7.35 9.18
N LEU A 42 2.18 6.44 10.15
CA LEU A 42 1.39 6.63 11.38
C LEU A 42 2.01 7.65 12.35
N ASP A 43 3.28 8.02 12.15
CA ASP A 43 3.93 9.11 12.92
C ASP A 43 3.74 10.46 12.23
N ALA A 44 3.66 10.47 10.90
CA ALA A 44 3.58 11.69 10.09
C ALA A 44 2.15 12.15 9.79
N PHE A 45 1.17 11.23 9.77
CA PHE A 45 -0.20 11.50 9.34
C PHE A 45 -1.24 10.83 10.25
N GLU A 46 -2.41 11.45 10.38
CA GLU A 46 -3.56 10.88 11.12
C GLU A 46 -4.24 9.71 10.39
N MET A 47 -3.92 9.50 9.11
CA MET A 47 -4.44 8.41 8.26
C MET A 47 -5.99 8.33 8.21
N LYS A 48 -6.67 9.48 8.20
CA LYS A 48 -8.12 9.57 7.98
C LYS A 48 -8.47 9.01 6.59
N GLY A 49 -9.27 7.94 6.53
CA GLY A 49 -9.65 7.26 5.28
C GLY A 49 -8.96 5.92 5.03
N VAL A 50 -8.21 5.40 6.01
CA VAL A 50 -7.83 3.98 6.08
C VAL A 50 -9.01 3.17 6.61
N ASP A 51 -9.34 2.06 5.94
CA ASP A 51 -10.45 1.20 6.36
C ASP A 51 -10.06 0.40 7.61
N HIS A 52 -8.83 -0.13 7.65
CA HIS A 52 -8.34 -0.96 8.76
C HIS A 52 -6.86 -0.71 9.11
N ILE A 53 -6.53 -0.80 10.40
CA ILE A 53 -5.15 -0.92 10.88
C ILE A 53 -4.93 -2.35 11.38
N LYS A 54 -4.41 -3.22 10.50
CA LYS A 54 -4.17 -4.64 10.78
C LYS A 54 -3.16 -5.22 9.79
N TYR A 55 -2.50 -6.31 10.18
CA TYR A 55 -1.68 -7.07 9.25
C TYR A 55 -2.54 -7.92 8.31
N CYS A 56 -2.12 -8.04 7.05
CA CYS A 56 -2.55 -9.13 6.18
C CYS A 56 -1.56 -10.28 6.35
N TYR A 57 -2.04 -11.44 6.78
CA TYR A 57 -1.21 -12.62 7.07
C TYR A 57 -1.00 -13.54 5.87
N ASN A 58 -1.44 -13.13 4.68
CA ASN A 58 -1.19 -13.92 3.48
C ASN A 58 0.31 -13.94 3.17
N VAL A 59 0.83 -15.15 2.99
CA VAL A 59 2.27 -15.43 2.92
C VAL A 59 2.86 -14.97 1.59
N VAL A 60 2.05 -14.96 0.53
CA VAL A 60 2.52 -14.60 -0.82
C VAL A 60 2.05 -13.17 -1.13
N PRO A 61 2.96 -12.18 -1.15
CA PRO A 61 2.60 -10.83 -1.54
C PRO A 61 2.38 -10.73 -3.05
N ALA A 62 1.50 -9.82 -3.45
CA ALA A 62 1.49 -9.24 -4.79
C ALA A 62 2.73 -8.34 -4.93
N GLN A 63 3.85 -8.97 -5.28
CA GLN A 63 5.14 -8.31 -5.43
C GLN A 63 5.20 -7.53 -6.75
N GLU A 64 5.65 -6.28 -6.69
CA GLU A 64 5.93 -5.46 -7.87
C GLU A 64 6.89 -6.19 -8.83
N ARG A 65 6.49 -6.33 -10.09
CA ARG A 65 7.25 -7.03 -11.13
C ARG A 65 8.24 -6.13 -11.85
N PHE A 66 7.95 -4.84 -11.93
CA PHE A 66 8.72 -3.85 -12.68
C PHE A 66 8.81 -2.52 -11.93
N PHE A 67 9.87 -1.74 -12.15
CA PHE A 67 9.98 -0.36 -11.64
C PHE A 67 9.21 0.67 -12.47
N HIS A 68 8.20 0.21 -13.19
CA HIS A 68 7.25 1.03 -13.92
C HIS A 68 5.84 0.56 -13.62
N TYR A 69 4.86 1.29 -14.12
CA TYR A 69 3.47 0.92 -13.95
C TYR A 69 3.18 -0.49 -14.50
N ASP A 70 2.48 -1.29 -13.69
CA ASP A 70 2.06 -2.66 -13.98
C ASP A 70 0.54 -2.70 -14.09
N GLN A 71 0.05 -2.61 -15.33
CA GLN A 71 -1.38 -2.61 -15.64
C GLN A 71 -2.06 -3.91 -15.20
N GLU A 72 -1.38 -5.05 -15.35
CA GLU A 72 -1.96 -6.34 -14.99
C GLU A 72 -2.09 -6.48 -13.47
N LEU A 73 -1.12 -6.00 -12.68
CA LEU A 73 -1.32 -5.90 -11.23
C LEU A 73 -2.58 -5.07 -10.92
N MET A 74 -2.76 -3.93 -11.56
CA MET A 74 -3.96 -3.11 -11.36
C MET A 74 -5.25 -3.80 -11.81
N ASP A 75 -5.24 -4.64 -12.84
CA ASP A 75 -6.43 -5.26 -13.41
C ASP A 75 -6.85 -6.55 -12.72
N ILE A 76 -5.89 -7.31 -12.17
CA ILE A 76 -6.16 -8.65 -11.64
C ILE A 76 -5.59 -8.89 -10.24
N CYS A 77 -5.26 -7.83 -9.48
CA CYS A 77 -4.82 -7.99 -8.09
C CYS A 77 -5.89 -8.75 -7.27
N PRO A 78 -5.56 -9.90 -6.68
CA PRO A 78 -6.50 -10.61 -5.81
C PRO A 78 -6.73 -9.84 -4.50
N ASP A 79 -7.86 -10.10 -3.84
CA ASP A 79 -8.11 -9.61 -2.48
C ASP A 79 -7.27 -10.40 -1.44
N ASN A 80 -7.15 -9.85 -0.24
CA ASN A 80 -6.48 -10.45 0.91
C ASN A 80 -5.01 -10.84 0.63
N VAL A 81 -4.26 -9.92 0.00
CA VAL A 81 -2.82 -10.05 -0.23
C VAL A 81 -2.07 -8.80 0.25
N ASN A 82 -0.80 -8.98 0.58
CA ASN A 82 0.11 -7.86 0.80
C ASN A 82 0.60 -7.31 -0.54
N VAL A 83 0.56 -5.99 -0.72
CA VAL A 83 1.09 -5.30 -1.90
C VAL A 83 2.50 -4.80 -1.55
N ALA A 84 3.54 -5.38 -2.17
CA ALA A 84 4.94 -5.14 -1.81
C ALA A 84 5.77 -4.65 -3.01
N GLY A 85 6.35 -3.45 -2.92
CA GLY A 85 7.08 -2.84 -4.04
C GLY A 85 7.35 -1.35 -3.83
N PHE A 86 7.75 -0.64 -4.87
CA PHE A 86 7.96 0.81 -4.82
C PHE A 86 6.79 1.62 -5.40
N TYR A 87 6.12 1.11 -6.43
CA TYR A 87 4.91 1.68 -7.05
C TYR A 87 5.06 3.16 -7.42
N GLN A 88 6.19 3.53 -8.01
CA GLN A 88 6.58 4.93 -8.30
C GLN A 88 5.92 5.50 -9.56
N SER A 89 4.61 5.29 -9.71
CA SER A 89 3.81 5.85 -10.81
C SER A 89 2.45 6.32 -10.29
N GLU A 90 2.05 7.52 -10.69
CA GLU A 90 0.75 8.11 -10.34
C GLU A 90 -0.45 7.30 -10.81
N LYS A 91 -0.28 6.51 -11.88
CA LYS A 91 -1.30 5.62 -12.43
C LYS A 91 -1.85 4.61 -11.44
N TYR A 92 -1.08 4.26 -10.40
CA TYR A 92 -1.57 3.38 -9.33
C TYR A 92 -2.65 4.02 -8.44
N PHE A 93 -2.79 5.34 -8.45
CA PHE A 93 -3.71 6.09 -7.58
C PHE A 93 -4.49 7.19 -8.31
N GLU A 94 -4.54 7.14 -9.64
CA GLU A 94 -5.30 8.08 -10.48
C GLU A 94 -6.81 8.09 -10.17
N HIS A 95 -7.40 6.93 -9.87
CA HIS A 95 -8.83 6.78 -9.61
C HIS A 95 -9.23 7.11 -8.16
N ILE A 96 -8.31 7.65 -7.36
CA ILE A 96 -8.55 8.18 -6.01
C ILE A 96 -8.06 9.64 -5.89
N GLU A 97 -8.02 10.37 -7.01
CA GLU A 97 -7.57 11.77 -7.07
C GLU A 97 -8.55 12.78 -6.44
N ASP A 98 -9.83 12.39 -6.32
CA ASP A 98 -10.92 13.21 -5.76
C ASP A 98 -10.91 13.32 -4.22
#